data_AF-A0A5N5EAX3-F1
#
_entry.id   AF-A0A5N5EAX3-F1
#
_cell.length_a   1.000
_cell.length_b   1.000
_cell.length_c   1.000
_cell.angle_alpha   90.00
_cell.angle_beta   90.00
_cell.angle_gamma   90.00
#
_symmetry.space_group_name_H-M   'P 1'
#
loop_
_entity.id
_entity.type
_entity.pdbx_description
1 polymer ?
#
loop_
_entity_poly.entity_id
_entity_poly.type
_entity_poly.pdbx_seq_one_letter_code
_entity_poly.pdbx_strand_id
1 'polypeptide(L)'
;MTVCALGQAPAQASGDAQDGPVSIGVIGDGLKVREVRVLLDGWKPGVRARISEWRGGEWVRDVRGWKAMSSRQQGRYKYEIATWKIDRNFRHRSRICAEVSGHTERMPCVTIKR
;
A
#
# COMPACT_ATOMS: atom_id res chain seq x y z
N MET A 1 -17.96 31.29 25.68
CA MET A 1 -17.87 30.78 24.28
C MET A 1 -16.73 29.80 24.23
N THR A 2 -17.04 28.51 24.27
CA THR A 2 -16.04 27.43 24.26
C THR A 2 -15.66 27.16 22.82
N VAL A 3 -14.44 27.54 22.43
CA VAL A 3 -13.90 27.26 21.10
C VAL A 3 -13.48 25.80 21.07
N CYS A 4 -14.28 24.94 20.46
CA CYS A 4 -13.86 23.58 20.09
C CYS A 4 -12.79 23.70 18.99
N ALA A 5 -11.52 23.56 19.38
CA ALA A 5 -10.44 23.34 18.45
C ALA A 5 -10.70 22.02 17.71
N LEU A 6 -11.16 22.10 16.47
CA LEU A 6 -11.14 21.01 15.52
C LEU A 6 -9.67 20.67 15.24
N GLY A 7 -9.09 19.84 16.11
CA GLY A 7 -7.79 19.23 15.86
C GLY A 7 -7.89 18.47 14.54
N GLN A 8 -7.21 18.98 13.51
CA GLN A 8 -6.98 18.22 12.28
C GLN A 8 -6.29 16.93 12.73
N ALA A 9 -7.00 15.80 12.64
CA ALA A 9 -6.39 14.50 12.87
C ALA A 9 -5.10 14.47 12.04
N PRO A 10 -3.95 14.05 12.60
CA PRO A 10 -2.70 14.10 11.88
C PRO A 10 -2.89 13.37 10.56
N ALA A 11 -2.55 14.07 9.48
CA ALA A 11 -2.52 13.52 8.14
C ALA A 11 -1.87 12.12 8.15
N GLN A 12 -2.63 11.12 7.73
CA GLN A 12 -2.24 9.71 7.77
C GLN A 12 -2.00 9.21 6.35
N ALA A 13 -0.73 9.17 5.98
CA ALA A 13 -0.24 8.38 4.85
C ALA A 13 -0.12 6.89 5.22
N SER A 14 -0.05 6.58 6.52
CA SER A 14 -0.02 5.21 7.01
C SER A 14 -1.39 4.56 6.96
N GLY A 15 -1.41 3.27 6.63
CA GLY A 15 -2.61 2.44 6.63
C GLY A 15 -2.37 1.13 5.89
N ASP A 16 -3.29 0.20 6.03
CA ASP A 16 -3.27 -1.08 5.35
C ASP A 16 -4.61 -1.39 4.69
N ALA A 17 -4.57 -2.30 3.71
CA ALA A 17 -5.75 -2.83 3.05
C ALA A 17 -5.48 -4.27 2.61
N GLN A 18 -6.54 -5.08 2.60
CA GLN A 18 -6.48 -6.49 2.19
C GLN A 18 -7.64 -6.81 1.24
N ASP A 19 -7.36 -7.64 0.24
CA ASP A 19 -8.34 -8.24 -0.65
C ASP A 19 -7.92 -9.68 -0.96
N GLY A 20 -8.61 -10.63 -0.32
CA GLY A 20 -8.24 -12.05 -0.35
C GLY A 20 -6.81 -12.27 0.16
N PRO A 21 -5.94 -12.95 -0.61
CA PRO A 21 -4.58 -13.27 -0.17
C PRO A 21 -3.61 -12.10 -0.32
N VAL A 22 -4.01 -11.00 -0.98
CA VAL A 22 -3.14 -9.84 -1.23
C VAL A 22 -3.40 -8.80 -0.16
N SER A 23 -2.34 -8.28 0.46
CA SER A 23 -2.42 -7.11 1.33
C SER A 23 -1.36 -6.09 1.00
N ILE A 24 -1.68 -4.82 1.26
CA ILE A 24 -0.79 -3.68 1.12
C ILE A 24 -0.72 -2.94 2.45
N GLY A 25 0.48 -2.61 2.88
CA GLY A 25 0.75 -1.71 4.00
C GLY A 25 1.52 -0.50 3.50
N VAL A 26 1.00 0.70 3.78
CA VAL A 26 1.67 1.97 3.52
C VAL A 26 2.13 2.54 4.85
N ILE A 27 3.38 3.00 4.90
CA ILE A 27 4.00 3.62 6.06
C ILE A 27 4.44 5.03 5.66
N GLY A 28 3.98 6.02 6.42
CA GLY A 28 4.28 7.41 6.14
C GLY A 28 3.68 8.36 7.17
N ASP A 29 4.06 9.63 7.05
CA ASP A 29 3.55 10.71 7.89
C ASP A 29 2.96 11.79 7.00
N GLY A 30 1.81 12.28 7.39
CA GLY A 30 1.16 13.32 6.63
C GLY A 30 0.66 12.83 5.29
N LEU A 31 1.09 13.52 4.24
CA LEU A 31 0.91 13.10 2.85
C LEU A 31 2.15 12.38 2.29
N LYS A 32 3.20 12.23 3.10
CA LYS A 32 4.48 11.66 2.70
C LYS A 32 4.49 10.16 2.98
N VAL A 33 4.54 9.37 1.92
CA VAL A 33 4.71 7.92 1.99
C VAL A 33 6.19 7.61 1.97
N ARG A 34 6.67 6.97 3.04
CA ARG A 34 8.07 6.56 3.19
C ARG A 34 8.30 5.18 2.60
N GLU A 35 7.41 4.25 2.90
CA GLU A 35 7.54 2.84 2.53
C GLU A 35 6.19 2.25 2.16
N VAL A 36 6.21 1.32 1.21
CA VAL A 36 5.05 0.47 0.89
C VAL A 36 5.50 -0.98 0.91
N ARG A 37 4.69 -1.82 1.54
CA ARG A 37 4.84 -3.27 1.62
C ARG A 37 3.64 -3.91 0.94
N VAL A 38 3.89 -4.94 0.15
CA VAL A 38 2.85 -5.80 -0.40
C VAL A 38 3.14 -7.21 0.05
N LEU A 39 2.13 -7.87 0.59
CA LEU A 39 2.18 -9.27 1.00
C LEU A 39 1.24 -10.10 0.13
N LEU A 40 1.63 -11.34 -0.07
CA LEU A 40 0.77 -12.38 -0.61
C LEU A 40 0.82 -13.57 0.35
N ASP A 41 -0.34 -14.02 0.79
CA ASP A 41 -0.47 -15.14 1.70
C ASP A 41 0.02 -16.46 1.09
N GLY A 42 0.77 -17.23 1.87
CA GLY A 42 1.42 -18.47 1.46
C GLY A 42 2.75 -18.28 0.74
N TRP A 43 3.45 -19.40 0.47
CA TRP A 43 4.61 -19.41 -0.43
C TRP A 43 4.16 -19.65 -1.86
N LYS A 44 4.51 -18.71 -2.73
CA LYS A 44 4.25 -18.76 -4.17
C LYS A 44 5.51 -18.22 -4.87
N PRO A 45 6.59 -19.03 -4.96
CA PRO A 45 7.84 -18.58 -5.55
C PRO A 45 7.66 -18.05 -6.97
N GLY A 46 8.36 -16.97 -7.30
CA GLY A 46 8.36 -16.38 -8.65
C GLY A 46 7.28 -15.32 -8.90
N VAL A 47 6.37 -15.08 -7.95
CA VAL A 47 5.41 -13.98 -8.07
C VAL A 47 6.09 -12.61 -7.97
N ARG A 48 5.47 -11.63 -8.62
CA ARG A 48 5.91 -10.24 -8.65
C ARG A 48 4.79 -9.34 -8.15
N ALA A 49 5.14 -8.20 -7.59
CA ALA A 49 4.19 -7.17 -7.21
C ALA A 49 4.56 -5.82 -7.84
N ARG A 50 3.57 -4.97 -8.09
CA ARG A 50 3.74 -3.56 -8.44
C ARG A 50 2.80 -2.71 -7.61
N ILE A 51 3.08 -1.40 -7.56
CA ILE A 51 2.21 -0.43 -6.88
C ILE A 51 1.91 0.76 -7.79
N SER A 52 0.65 1.18 -7.81
CA SER A 52 0.12 2.24 -8.67
C SER A 52 -0.64 3.29 -7.86
N GLU A 53 -0.65 4.53 -8.35
CA GLU A 53 -1.44 5.63 -7.80
C GLU A 53 -2.75 5.74 -8.56
N TRP A 54 -3.85 5.79 -7.81
CA TRP A 54 -5.19 5.99 -8.31
C TRP A 54 -5.84 7.22 -7.69
N ARG A 55 -6.73 7.88 -8.42
CA ARG A 55 -7.44 9.06 -7.93
C ARG A 55 -8.82 9.13 -8.58
N GLY A 56 -9.87 9.29 -7.77
CA GLY A 56 -11.23 9.36 -8.29
C GLY A 56 -11.69 8.10 -9.03
N GLY A 57 -11.04 6.96 -8.81
CA GLY A 57 -11.31 5.72 -9.56
C GLY A 57 -10.48 5.55 -10.82
N GLU A 58 -9.66 6.53 -11.20
CA GLU A 58 -8.81 6.48 -12.39
C GLU A 58 -7.35 6.18 -12.03
N TRP A 59 -6.68 5.42 -12.90
CA TRP A 59 -5.24 5.20 -12.83
C TRP A 59 -4.51 6.51 -13.16
N VAL A 60 -3.52 6.88 -12.34
CA VAL A 60 -2.72 8.09 -12.56
C VAL A 60 -1.33 7.72 -13.08
N ARG A 61 -0.66 6.77 -12.42
CA ARG A 61 0.69 6.33 -12.76
C ARG A 61 1.09 5.07 -11.99
N ASP A 62 2.10 4.39 -12.49
CA ASP A 62 2.87 3.45 -11.70
C ASP A 62 3.76 4.21 -10.70
N VAL A 63 3.67 3.84 -9.43
CA VAL A 63 4.55 4.38 -8.37
C VAL A 63 5.87 3.62 -8.38
N ARG A 64 5.80 2.28 -8.45
CA ARG A 64 6.92 1.37 -8.69
C ARG A 64 6.44 0.19 -9.52
N GLY A 65 7.19 -0.14 -10.57
CA GLY A 65 6.88 -1.27 -11.45
C GLY A 65 7.09 -2.64 -10.78
N TRP A 66 6.90 -3.68 -11.59
CA TRP A 66 6.96 -5.08 -11.16
C TRP A 66 8.30 -5.47 -10.52
N LYS A 67 8.26 -5.86 -9.25
CA LYS A 67 9.38 -6.37 -8.46
C LYS A 67 9.11 -7.80 -8.02
N ALA A 68 10.12 -8.68 -8.08
CA ALA A 68 10.01 -10.03 -7.53
C ALA A 68 9.74 -9.97 -6.02
N MET A 69 8.80 -10.78 -5.55
CA MET A 69 8.54 -10.94 -4.13
C MET A 69 9.51 -11.95 -3.52
N SER A 70 9.81 -11.80 -2.24
CA SER A 70 10.66 -12.71 -1.48
C SER A 70 9.83 -13.57 -0.55
N SER A 71 10.09 -14.88 -0.56
CA SER A 71 9.44 -15.80 0.37
C SER A 71 9.99 -15.57 1.78
N ARG A 72 9.07 -15.49 2.74
CA ARG A 72 9.37 -15.29 4.16
C ARG A 72 8.48 -16.19 5.00
N GLN A 73 8.94 -16.45 6.21
CA GLN A 73 8.19 -17.20 7.21
C GLN A 73 8.38 -16.51 8.57
N GLN A 74 7.28 -16.31 9.29
CA GLN A 74 7.27 -15.79 10.64
C GLN A 74 6.45 -16.75 11.52
N GLY A 75 7.13 -17.49 12.40
CA GLY A 75 6.51 -18.60 13.12
C GLY A 75 5.99 -19.65 12.13
N ARG A 76 4.69 -19.95 12.18
CA ARG A 76 4.03 -20.87 11.24
C ARG A 76 3.48 -20.18 9.99
N TYR A 77 3.48 -18.85 9.95
CA TYR A 77 2.91 -18.06 8.86
C TYR A 77 3.91 -17.91 7.71
N LYS A 78 3.50 -18.26 6.50
CA LYS A 78 4.31 -18.18 5.26
C LYS A 78 3.70 -17.15 4.34
N TYR A 79 4.53 -16.31 3.73
CA TYR A 79 4.07 -15.26 2.84
C TYR A 79 5.17 -14.88 1.84
N GLU A 80 4.76 -14.28 0.73
CA GLU A 80 5.64 -13.54 -0.16
C GLU A 80 5.57 -12.04 0.20
N ILE A 81 6.70 -11.33 0.12
CA ILE A 81 6.75 -9.88 0.40
C ILE A 81 7.53 -9.12 -0.66
N ALA A 82 7.01 -7.96 -1.07
CA ALA A 82 7.77 -6.91 -1.74
C ALA A 82 7.69 -5.60 -0.95
N THR A 83 8.83 -4.98 -0.73
CA THR A 83 8.95 -3.69 -0.03
C THR A 83 9.62 -2.67 -0.93
N TRP A 84 9.09 -1.44 -0.95
CA TRP A 84 9.71 -0.30 -1.62
C TRP A 84 9.84 0.89 -0.68
N LYS A 85 11.03 1.48 -0.64
CA LYS A 85 11.22 2.84 -0.12
C LYS A 85 10.87 3.84 -1.24
N ILE A 86 9.94 4.75 -0.95
CA ILE A 86 9.40 5.69 -1.95
C ILE A 86 9.76 7.13 -1.57
N ASP A 87 9.73 7.45 -0.28
CA ASP A 87 9.98 8.78 0.30
C ASP A 87 9.36 9.94 -0.51
N ARG A 88 8.07 9.82 -0.83
CA ARG A 88 7.38 10.71 -1.77
C ARG A 88 6.07 11.25 -1.20
N ASN A 89 5.77 12.50 -1.53
CA ASN A 89 4.48 13.12 -1.23
C ASN A 89 3.40 12.71 -2.25
N PHE A 90 2.21 12.41 -1.73
CA PHE A 90 1.01 12.11 -2.51
C PHE A 90 -0.06 13.19 -2.28
N ARG A 91 -1.06 13.27 -3.16
CA ARG A 91 -2.17 14.21 -2.95
C ARG A 91 -3.15 13.62 -1.93
N HIS A 92 -3.90 14.50 -1.26
CA HIS A 92 -5.03 14.08 -0.45
C HIS A 92 -6.01 13.26 -1.30
N ARG A 93 -6.48 12.12 -0.76
CA ARG A 93 -7.33 11.12 -1.43
C ARG A 93 -6.69 10.39 -2.61
N SER A 94 -5.38 10.53 -2.84
CA SER A 94 -4.67 9.56 -3.67
C SER A 94 -4.77 8.17 -3.01
N ARG A 95 -4.97 7.15 -3.82
CA ARG A 95 -4.99 5.75 -3.40
C ARG A 95 -3.72 5.08 -3.91
N ILE A 96 -3.02 4.36 -3.04
CA ILE A 96 -1.93 3.47 -3.45
C ILE A 96 -2.51 2.07 -3.50
N CYS A 97 -2.50 1.49 -4.69
CA CYS A 97 -3.04 0.16 -4.95
C CYS A 97 -1.92 -0.82 -5.24
N ALA A 98 -2.09 -2.07 -4.80
CA ALA A 98 -1.16 -3.15 -5.07
C ALA A 98 -1.73 -4.14 -6.07
N GLU A 99 -0.87 -4.61 -6.97
CA GLU A 99 -1.19 -5.72 -7.87
C GLU A 99 -0.10 -6.78 -7.73
N VAL A 100 -0.52 -8.04 -7.75
CA VAL A 100 0.36 -9.21 -7.67
C VAL A 100 0.12 -10.08 -8.91
N SER A 101 1.20 -10.54 -9.55
CA SER A 101 1.11 -11.38 -10.74
C SER A 101 0.38 -12.69 -10.44
N GLY A 102 -0.61 -13.04 -11.25
CA GLY A 102 -1.48 -14.20 -11.01
C GLY A 102 -2.62 -13.94 -10.02
N HIS A 103 -2.79 -12.70 -9.56
CA HIS A 103 -3.86 -12.24 -8.66
C HIS A 103 -4.33 -10.82 -9.02
N THR A 104 -4.30 -10.46 -10.31
CA THR A 104 -4.59 -9.08 -10.77
C THR A 104 -6.05 -8.67 -10.60
N GLU A 105 -6.95 -9.63 -10.41
CA GLU A 105 -8.34 -9.41 -10.03
C GLU A 105 -8.51 -8.92 -8.58
N ARG A 106 -7.46 -9.01 -7.77
CA ARG A 106 -7.40 -8.55 -6.37
C ARG A 106 -6.50 -7.32 -6.29
N MET A 107 -7.09 -6.18 -5.95
CA MET A 107 -6.36 -4.90 -5.95
C MET A 107 -6.68 -4.08 -4.70
N PRO A 108 -6.13 -4.46 -3.53
CA PRO A 108 -6.32 -3.69 -2.31
C PRO A 108 -5.63 -2.33 -2.44
N CYS A 109 -6.27 -1.29 -1.89
CA CYS A 109 -5.77 0.08 -1.97
C CYS A 109 -5.86 0.82 -0.64
N VAL A 110 -4.79 1.53 -0.27
CA VAL A 110 -4.77 2.44 0.88
C VAL A 110 -5.03 3.86 0.42
N THR A 111 -5.94 4.57 1.08
CA THR A 111 -6.24 5.98 0.79
C THR A 111 -5.39 6.89 1.65
N ILE A 112 -4.59 7.75 1.02
CA ILE A 112 -3.79 8.76 1.70
C ILE A 112 -4.70 9.91 2.12
N LYS A 113 -4.75 10.22 3.42
CA LYS A 113 -5.57 11.31 3.95
C LYS A 113 -4.70 12.34 4.65
N ARG A 114 -5.20 13.58 4.65
CA ARG A 114 -4.62 14.68 5.43
C ARG A 114 -5.33 14.72 6.77
#